data_AF-A0A7V4Q6W9-F1
#
_entry.id   AF-A0A7V4Q6W9-F1
#
_cell.length_a   1.000
_cell.length_b   1.000
_cell.length_c   1.000
_cell.angle_alpha   90.00
_cell.angle_beta   90.00
_cell.angle_gamma   90.00
#
_symmetry.space_group_name_H-M   'P 1'
#
loop_
_entity.id
_entity.type
_entity.pdbx_description
1 polymer ?
#
loop_
_entity_poly.entity_id
_entity_poly.type
_entity_poly.pdbx_seq_one_letter_code
_entity_poly.pdbx_strand_id
1 'polypeptide(L)'
;VPPGLPALMQAQKITEKAARVGFDWEQTDQVYAKVMEELHEFEEAMLAGDQQEMESELGDLLFAIVNLGRFLSIDPEEALRKTIQRFTRRFSHVEDSLHAQGVAMKSATLAEMDLLWEEAKRMEKVE
;
A
#
# COMPACT_ATOMS: atom_id res chain seq x y z
N VAL A 1 -1.21 22.65 -1.86
CA VAL A 1 -0.51 21.69 -2.74
C VAL A 1 -1.36 21.54 -3.99
N PRO A 2 -0.83 21.36 -5.23
CA PRO A 2 -1.69 21.31 -6.42
C PRO A 2 -2.74 20.20 -6.30
N PRO A 3 -4.02 20.47 -6.64
CA PRO A 3 -5.12 19.52 -6.41
C PRO A 3 -5.08 18.30 -7.35
N GLY A 4 -4.34 18.38 -8.46
CA GLY A 4 -4.22 17.27 -9.43
C GLY A 4 -3.13 16.24 -9.09
N LEU A 5 -2.50 16.32 -7.92
CA LEU A 5 -1.51 15.31 -7.51
C LEU A 5 -2.19 14.06 -6.94
N PRO A 6 -1.58 12.88 -7.10
CA PRO A 6 -2.00 11.68 -6.36
C PRO A 6 -2.03 11.91 -4.85
N ALA A 7 -2.93 11.22 -4.15
CA ALA A 7 -3.19 11.44 -2.73
C ALA A 7 -1.94 11.25 -1.84
N LEU A 8 -1.12 10.21 -2.10
CA LEU A 8 0.11 9.97 -1.33
C LEU A 8 1.12 11.11 -1.52
N MET A 9 1.28 11.59 -2.75
CA MET A 9 2.12 12.76 -3.04
C MET A 9 1.57 14.04 -2.40
N GLN A 10 0.25 14.20 -2.31
CA GLN A 10 -0.36 15.33 -1.62
C GLN A 10 -0.05 15.29 -0.13
N ALA A 11 -0.27 14.14 0.52
CA ALA A 11 0.03 13.91 1.93
C ALA A 11 1.50 14.22 2.24
N GLN A 12 2.44 13.65 1.47
CA GLN A 12 3.87 13.90 1.64
C GLN A 12 4.21 15.40 1.49
N LYS A 13 3.70 16.08 0.46
CA LYS A 13 4.00 17.51 0.23
C LYS A 13 3.38 18.43 1.27
N ILE A 14 2.22 18.08 1.83
CA ILE A 14 1.60 18.87 2.89
C ILE A 14 2.43 18.75 4.17
N THR A 15 2.88 17.56 4.53
CA THR A 15 3.69 17.36 5.74
C THR A 15 5.11 17.89 5.61
N GLU A 16 5.74 17.80 4.43
CA GLU A 16 7.00 18.51 4.15
C GLU A 16 6.87 20.03 4.31
N LYS A 17 5.72 20.61 3.97
CA LYS A 17 5.46 22.04 4.16
C LYS A 17 5.25 22.40 5.63
N ALA A 18 4.53 21.56 6.36
CA ALA A 18 4.33 21.73 7.80
C ALA A 18 5.67 21.63 8.55
N ALA A 19 6.52 20.68 8.15
CA ALA A 19 7.85 20.51 8.72
C ALA A 19 8.75 21.73 8.58
N ARG A 20 8.68 22.43 7.43
CA ARG A 20 9.45 23.67 7.19
C ARG A 20 9.13 24.81 8.15
N VAL A 21 7.96 24.78 8.79
CA VAL A 21 7.57 25.78 9.82
C VAL A 21 7.71 25.24 11.24
N GLY A 22 8.36 24.08 11.41
CA GLY A 22 8.60 23.45 12.71
C GLY A 22 7.45 22.57 13.21
N PHE A 23 6.43 22.31 12.38
CA PHE A 23 5.38 21.35 12.70
C PHE A 23 5.73 19.98 12.13
N ASP A 24 6.62 19.28 12.82
CA ASP A 24 7.07 17.92 12.47
C ASP A 24 7.38 17.10 13.71
N TRP A 25 7.53 15.79 13.53
CA TRP A 25 8.12 14.91 14.54
C TRP A 25 9.64 15.10 14.61
N GLU A 26 10.23 14.78 15.76
CA GLU A 26 11.68 14.93 15.96
C GLU A 26 12.46 13.67 15.53
N GLN A 27 11.82 12.51 15.66
CA GLN A 27 12.47 11.21 15.48
C GLN A 27 11.52 10.22 14.80
N THR A 28 12.08 9.30 14.02
CA THR A 28 11.34 8.27 13.29
C THR A 28 10.45 7.41 14.20
N ASP A 29 10.90 7.13 15.43
CA ASP A 29 10.15 6.32 16.41
C ASP A 29 8.80 6.96 16.78
N GLN A 30 8.70 8.29 16.78
CA GLN A 30 7.44 8.98 17.06
C GLN A 30 6.43 8.79 15.93
N VAL A 31 6.90 8.80 14.67
CA VAL A 31 6.05 8.57 13.50
C VAL A 31 5.63 7.10 13.42
N TYR A 32 6.53 6.18 13.75
CA TYR A 32 6.22 4.77 13.84
C TYR A 32 5.18 4.49 14.93
N ALA A 33 5.31 5.11 16.11
CA ALA A 33 4.31 5.02 17.16
C ALA A 33 2.93 5.50 16.68
N LYS A 34 2.88 6.60 15.91
CA LYS A 34 1.63 7.09 15.33
C LYS A 34 1.03 6.09 14.34
N VAL A 35 1.83 5.45 13.48
CA VAL A 35 1.32 4.37 12.60
C VAL A 35 0.67 3.23 13.40
N MET A 36 1.24 2.87 14.54
CA MET A 36 0.68 1.82 15.40
C MET A 36 -0.62 2.26 16.10
N GLU A 37 -0.70 3.54 16.49
CA GLU A 37 -1.91 4.16 17.06
C GLU A 37 -3.07 4.12 16.06
N GLU A 38 -2.89 4.65 14.85
CA GLU A 38 -3.93 4.68 13.80
C GLU A 38 -4.38 3.26 13.38
N LEU A 39 -3.45 2.29 13.42
CA LEU A 39 -3.79 0.90 13.15
C LEU A 39 -4.72 0.32 14.23
N HIS A 40 -4.52 0.70 15.48
CA HIS A 40 -5.38 0.28 16.58
C HIS A 40 -6.74 0.97 16.52
N GLU A 41 -6.78 2.27 16.22
CA GLU A 41 -8.04 3.02 16.03
C GLU A 41 -8.87 2.42 14.87
N PHE A 42 -8.22 2.07 13.75
CA PHE A 42 -8.87 1.34 12.66
C PHE A 42 -9.39 -0.06 13.08
N GLU A 43 -8.66 -0.78 13.92
CA GLU A 43 -9.11 -2.06 14.50
C GLU A 43 -10.36 -1.87 15.38
N GLU A 44 -10.37 -0.86 16.24
CA GLU A 44 -11.53 -0.52 17.06
C GLU A 44 -12.76 -0.17 16.22
N ALA A 45 -12.59 0.62 15.16
CA ALA A 45 -13.64 0.97 14.21
C ALA A 45 -14.22 -0.28 13.50
N MET A 46 -13.37 -1.22 13.09
CA MET A 46 -13.80 -2.50 12.51
C MET A 46 -14.62 -3.34 13.51
N LEU A 47 -14.19 -3.41 14.77
CA LEU A 47 -14.89 -4.15 15.83
C LEU A 47 -16.25 -3.52 16.17
N ALA A 48 -16.35 -2.19 16.08
CA ALA A 48 -17.59 -1.45 16.25
C ALA A 48 -18.55 -1.59 15.04
N GLY A 49 -18.03 -1.99 13.87
CA GLY A 49 -18.79 -2.04 12.62
C GLY A 49 -19.19 -0.66 12.11
N ASP A 50 -18.45 0.39 12.49
CA ASP A 50 -18.71 1.76 12.06
C ASP A 50 -17.99 2.04 10.74
N GLN A 51 -18.74 1.99 9.64
CA GLN A 51 -18.20 2.18 8.30
C GLN A 51 -17.63 3.58 8.08
N GLN A 52 -18.17 4.60 8.75
CA GLN A 52 -17.71 5.98 8.59
C GLN A 52 -16.38 6.17 9.32
N GLU A 53 -16.30 5.65 10.54
CA GLU A 53 -15.07 5.70 11.33
C GLU A 53 -13.97 4.89 10.65
N MET A 54 -14.27 3.68 10.15
CA MET A 54 -13.34 2.88 9.36
C MET A 54 -12.74 3.65 8.16
N GLU A 55 -13.54 4.46 7.46
CA GLU A 55 -13.03 5.27 6.35
C GLU A 55 -12.09 6.38 6.83
N SER A 56 -12.42 7.02 7.96
CA SER A 56 -11.58 8.06 8.60
C SER A 56 -10.24 7.48 9.02
N GLU A 57 -10.25 6.43 9.84
CA GLU A 57 -9.06 5.81 10.42
C GLU A 57 -8.17 5.16 9.36
N LEU A 58 -8.76 4.61 8.28
CA LEU A 58 -7.96 4.14 7.15
C LEU A 58 -7.21 5.30 6.46
N GLY A 59 -7.85 6.47 6.37
CA GLY A 59 -7.23 7.69 5.85
C GLY A 59 -6.04 8.14 6.70
N ASP A 60 -6.21 8.18 8.02
CA ASP A 60 -5.18 8.61 8.96
C ASP A 60 -4.03 7.59 9.04
N LEU A 61 -4.32 6.28 8.99
CA LEU A 61 -3.31 5.23 8.87
C LEU A 61 -2.47 5.39 7.59
N LEU A 62 -3.09 5.61 6.43
CA LEU A 62 -2.38 5.86 5.18
C LEU A 62 -1.52 7.13 5.27
N PHE A 63 -2.03 8.18 5.91
CA PHE A 63 -1.31 9.43 6.12
C PHE A 63 -0.10 9.26 7.04
N ALA A 64 -0.24 8.48 8.12
CA ALA A 64 0.86 8.13 9.02
C ALA A 64 1.94 7.31 8.29
N ILE A 65 1.55 6.33 7.46
CA ILE A 65 2.48 5.55 6.64
C ILE A 65 3.26 6.43 5.65
N VAL A 66 2.58 7.40 5.01
CA VAL A 66 3.25 8.36 4.12
C VAL A 66 4.30 9.18 4.87
N ASN A 67 3.99 9.61 6.10
CA ASN A 67 4.95 10.33 6.94
C ASN A 67 6.11 9.43 7.37
N LEU A 68 5.86 8.17 7.70
CA LEU A 68 6.93 7.23 8.00
C LEU A 68 7.87 7.06 6.81
N GLY A 69 7.32 6.93 5.60
CA GLY A 69 8.10 6.91 4.36
C GLY A 69 8.95 8.17 4.20
N ARG A 70 8.38 9.36 4.41
CA ARG A 70 9.10 10.64 4.37
C ARG A 70 10.29 10.66 5.34
N PHE A 71 10.12 10.22 6.59
CA PHE A 71 11.20 10.16 7.58
C PHE A 71 12.30 9.15 7.21
N LEU A 72 11.93 8.06 6.54
CA LEU A 72 12.86 7.05 6.05
C LEU A 72 13.47 7.41 4.69
N SER A 73 13.18 8.59 4.14
CA SER A 73 13.58 9.01 2.78
C SER A 73 13.10 8.05 1.68
N ILE A 74 11.92 7.47 1.87
CA ILE A 74 11.23 6.60 0.92
C ILE A 74 10.07 7.39 0.30
N ASP A 75 10.01 7.44 -1.03
CA ASP A 75 8.86 7.99 -1.76
C ASP A 75 7.70 6.97 -1.72
N PRO A 76 6.59 7.26 -1.02
CA PRO A 76 5.49 6.32 -0.85
C PRO A 76 4.73 6.05 -2.15
N GLU A 77 4.60 7.06 -3.02
CA GLU A 77 3.94 6.92 -4.33
C GLU A 77 4.77 5.97 -5.21
N GLU A 78 6.09 6.16 -5.25
CA GLU A 78 6.98 5.28 -6.01
C GLU A 78 7.00 3.85 -5.46
N ALA A 79 7.04 3.70 -4.13
CA ALA A 79 7.03 2.40 -3.46
C ALA A 79 5.75 1.62 -3.76
N LEU A 80 4.59 2.28 -3.70
CA LEU A 80 3.32 1.68 -4.05
C LEU A 80 3.25 1.36 -5.56
N ARG A 81 3.68 2.28 -6.43
CA ARG A 81 3.72 2.07 -7.89
C ARG A 81 4.52 0.83 -8.27
N LYS A 82 5.70 0.64 -7.68
CA LYS A 82 6.53 -0.57 -7.91
C LYS A 82 5.84 -1.85 -7.43
N THR A 83 5.12 -1.77 -6.32
CA THR A 83 4.35 -2.90 -5.78
C THR A 83 3.18 -3.27 -6.69
N ILE A 84 2.44 -2.28 -7.21
CA ILE A 84 1.37 -2.48 -8.19
C ILE A 84 1.93 -3.12 -9.45
N GLN A 85 3.02 -2.59 -10.03
CA GLN A 85 3.63 -3.16 -11.23
C GLN A 85 4.03 -4.63 -11.04
N ARG A 86 4.61 -4.97 -9.89
CA ARG A 86 4.98 -6.35 -9.55
C ARG A 86 3.75 -7.24 -9.41
N PHE A 87 2.69 -6.76 -8.77
CA PHE A 87 1.42 -7.49 -8.69
C PHE A 87 0.85 -7.73 -10.09
N THR A 88 0.76 -6.69 -10.93
CA THR A 88 0.22 -6.77 -12.29
C THR A 88 0.98 -7.80 -13.13
N ARG A 89 2.32 -7.77 -13.14
CA ARG A 89 3.11 -8.76 -13.90
C ARG A 89 2.84 -10.19 -13.46
N ARG A 90 2.81 -10.44 -12.15
CA ARG A 90 2.55 -11.78 -11.61
C ARG A 90 1.14 -12.25 -11.93
N PHE A 91 0.16 -11.35 -11.79
CA PHE A 91 -1.22 -11.66 -12.09
C PHE A 91 -1.43 -11.95 -13.58
N SER A 92 -0.83 -11.15 -14.48
CA SER A 92 -0.86 -11.43 -15.92
C SER A 92 -0.23 -12.78 -16.26
N HIS A 93 0.87 -13.18 -15.60
CA HIS A 93 1.42 -14.53 -15.78
C HIS A 93 0.43 -15.63 -15.37
N VAL A 94 -0.28 -15.46 -14.25
CA VAL A 94 -1.33 -16.41 -13.84
C VAL A 94 -2.43 -16.51 -14.90
N GLU A 95 -2.91 -15.37 -15.41
CA GLU A 95 -3.94 -15.32 -16.46
C GLU A 95 -3.48 -16.00 -17.76
N ASP A 96 -2.27 -15.67 -18.24
CA ASP A 96 -1.71 -16.21 -19.47
C ASP A 96 -1.47 -17.72 -19.36
N SER A 97 -0.97 -18.19 -18.22
CA SER A 97 -0.72 -19.61 -17.95
C SER A 97 -2.01 -20.42 -17.88
N LEU A 98 -3.07 -19.91 -17.24
CA LEU A 98 -4.39 -20.55 -17.24
C LEU A 98 -5.01 -20.59 -18.64
N HIS A 99 -4.91 -19.48 -19.37
CA HIS A 99 -5.40 -19.39 -20.73
C HIS A 99 -4.68 -20.38 -21.66
N ALA A 100 -3.36 -20.53 -21.54
CA ALA A 100 -2.57 -21.52 -22.28
C ALA A 100 -2.97 -22.97 -21.96
N GLN A 101 -3.48 -23.23 -20.76
CA GLN A 101 -4.00 -24.54 -20.34
C GLN A 101 -5.47 -24.76 -20.76
N GLY A 102 -6.10 -23.77 -21.40
CA GLY A 102 -7.52 -23.82 -21.76
C GLY A 102 -8.46 -23.72 -20.55
N VAL A 103 -7.96 -23.26 -19.40
CA VAL A 103 -8.72 -23.08 -18.17
C VAL A 103 -9.16 -21.63 -18.06
N ALA A 104 -10.46 -21.38 -17.88
CA ALA A 104 -10.93 -20.04 -17.60
C ALA A 104 -10.52 -19.62 -16.18
N MET A 105 -10.09 -18.38 -16.00
CA MET A 105 -9.67 -17.86 -14.69
C MET A 105 -10.75 -18.08 -13.61
N LYS A 106 -12.03 -17.80 -13.94
CA LYS A 106 -13.17 -18.02 -13.02
C LYS A 106 -13.40 -19.47 -12.61
N SER A 107 -12.86 -20.44 -13.34
CA SER A 107 -12.96 -21.87 -13.03
C SER A 107 -11.73 -22.41 -12.32
N ALA A 108 -10.63 -21.66 -12.27
CA ALA A 108 -9.44 -22.07 -11.55
C ALA A 108 -9.65 -21.92 -10.05
N THR A 109 -9.07 -22.85 -9.30
CA THR A 109 -9.02 -22.82 -7.84
C THR A 109 -7.95 -21.84 -7.36
N LEU A 110 -8.10 -21.32 -6.13
CA LEU A 110 -7.05 -20.51 -5.51
C LEU A 110 -5.71 -21.26 -5.44
N ALA A 111 -5.74 -22.58 -5.20
CA ALA A 111 -4.53 -23.39 -5.16
C ALA A 111 -3.80 -23.42 -6.52
N GLU A 112 -4.52 -23.53 -7.63
CA GLU A 112 -3.94 -23.46 -8.98
C GLU A 112 -3.37 -22.07 -9.28
N MET A 113 -4.09 -21.01 -8.92
CA MET A 113 -3.61 -19.64 -9.06
C MET A 113 -2.36 -19.38 -8.22
N ASP A 114 -2.30 -19.89 -6.99
CA ASP A 114 -1.16 -19.75 -6.09
C ASP A 114 0.08 -20.47 -6.62
N LEU A 115 -0.08 -21.65 -7.23
CA LEU A 115 1.03 -22.36 -7.87
C LEU A 115 1.66 -21.55 -9.01
N LEU A 116 0.82 -20.98 -9.88
CA LEU A 116 1.24 -20.10 -10.99
C LEU A 116 1.82 -18.77 -10.47
N TRP A 117 1.28 -18.25 -9.36
CA TRP A 117 1.81 -17.04 -8.72
C TRP A 117 3.21 -17.26 -8.16
N GLU A 118 3.46 -18.40 -7.51
CA GLU A 118 4.78 -18.78 -7.04
C GLU A 118 5.75 -19.07 -8.20
N GLU A 119 5.26 -19.55 -9.35
CA GLU A 119 6.03 -19.63 -10.59
C GLU A 119 6.47 -18.25 -11.08
N ALA A 120 5.55 -17.30 -11.21
CA ALA A 120 5.86 -15.92 -11.60
C ALA A 120 6.90 -15.28 -10.67
N LYS A 121 6.78 -15.49 -9.35
CA LYS A 121 7.77 -15.04 -8.35
C LYS A 121 9.17 -15.62 -8.59
N ARG A 122 9.28 -16.88 -9.00
CA ARG A 122 10.58 -17.52 -9.28
C ARG A 122 11.22 -16.93 -10.54
N MET A 123 10.44 -16.65 -11.59
CA MET A 123 10.94 -16.05 -12.83
C MET A 123 11.57 -14.67 -12.58
N GLU A 124 10.93 -13.83 -11.76
CA GLU A 124 11.45 -12.49 -11.43
C GLU A 124 12.72 -12.50 -10.54
N LYS A 125 13.03 -13.60 -9.84
CA LYS A 125 14.24 -13.70 -8.99
C LYS A 125 15.50 -14.08 -9.77
N VAL A 126 15.34 -14.48 -11.03
CA VAL A 126 16.43 -14.99 -11.90
C VAL A 126 16.92 -13.90 -12.86
N GLU A 127 16.20 -12.78 -12.99
CA GLU A 127 16.65 -11.54 -13.66
C GLU A 127 17.42 -10.61 -12.70
#